data_AF-A0A1U9VDB7-F1
#
_entry.id   AF-A0A1U9VDB7-F1
#
_cell.length_a   1.000
_cell.length_b   1.000
_cell.length_c   1.000
_cell.angle_alpha   90.00
_cell.angle_beta   90.00
_cell.angle_gamma   90.00
#
_symmetry.space_group_name_H-M   'P 1'
#
loop_
_entity.id
_entity.type
_entity.pdbx_description
1 polymer ?
#
loop_
_entity_poly.entity_id
_entity_poly.type
_entity_poly.pdbx_seq_one_letter_code
_entity_poly.pdbx_strand_id
1 'polypeptide(L)' 'MQPNQEPIFDFVKRRLTENKGLLTKVSRECDVPYSTLMKIAQGVIENPRIRTVQKLADYFQRASA' A
#
# COMPACT_ATOMS: atom_id res chain seq x y z
N MET A 1 -9.80 25.86 -3.20
CA MET A 1 -9.21 24.67 -2.57
C MET A 1 -9.23 23.57 -3.62
N GLN A 2 -8.06 23.14 -4.08
CA GLN A 2 -7.95 22.14 -5.15
C GLN A 2 -8.51 20.79 -4.65
N PRO A 3 -9.12 19.96 -5.52
CA PRO A 3 -9.73 18.70 -5.09
C PRO A 3 -8.67 17.86 -4.38
N ASN A 4 -8.98 17.52 -3.14
CA ASN A 4 -8.12 16.94 -2.13
C ASN A 4 -7.58 15.58 -2.64
N GLN A 5 -6.44 15.57 -3.34
CA GLN A 5 -5.79 14.32 -3.75
C GLN A 5 -5.45 13.52 -2.50
N GLU A 6 -6.01 12.31 -2.38
CA GLU A 6 -5.65 11.35 -1.33
C GLU A 6 -4.12 11.20 -1.32
N PRO A 7 -3.44 11.39 -0.18
CA PRO A 7 -2.01 11.13 -0.10
C PRO A 7 -1.72 9.69 -0.56
N ILE A 8 -0.67 9.51 -1.37
CA ILE A 8 -0.33 8.20 -1.94
C ILE A 8 -0.21 7.10 -0.87
N PHE A 9 0.22 7.47 0.33
CA PHE A 9 0.31 6.54 1.45
C PHE A 9 -1.06 6.13 1.99
N ASP A 10 -2.01 7.05 2.08
CA ASP A 10 -3.39 6.76 2.49
C ASP A 10 -4.09 5.87 1.47
N PHE A 11 -3.87 6.14 0.17
CA PHE A 11 -4.32 5.25 -0.92
C PHE A 11 -3.81 3.82 -0.74
N VAL A 12 -2.49 3.67 -0.52
CA VAL A 12 -1.87 2.35 -0.30
C VAL A 12 -2.42 1.68 0.96
N LYS A 13 -2.58 2.41 2.06
CA LYS A 13 -3.12 1.89 3.32
C LYS A 13 -4.55 1.40 3.16
N ARG A 14 -5.39 2.17 2.47
CA ARG A 14 -6.77 1.77 2.14
C ARG A 14 -6.80 0.51 1.29
N ARG A 15 -6.01 0.46 0.21
CA ARG A 15 -5.92 -0.72 -0.66
C ARG A 15 -5.43 -1.96 0.06
N LEU A 16 -4.43 -1.84 0.93
CA LEU A 16 -3.96 -2.97 1.76
C LEU A 16 -5.03 -3.45 2.75
N THR A 17 -5.85 -2.54 3.26
CA THR A 17 -6.95 -2.86 4.19
C THR A 17 -8.12 -3.54 3.48
N GLU A 18 -8.47 -3.09 2.28
CA GLU A 18 -9.48 -3.72 1.40
C GLU A 18 -9.04 -5.12 0.93
N ASN A 19 -7.74 -5.30 0.69
CA ASN A 19 -7.17 -6.51 0.09
C ASN A 19 -6.43 -7.40 1.11
N LYS A 20 -6.90 -7.47 2.36
CA LYS A 20 -6.25 -8.28 3.43
C LYS A 20 -6.04 -9.74 3.03
N GLY A 21 -6.98 -10.33 2.28
CA GLY A 21 -6.87 -11.71 1.78
C GLY A 21 -5.79 -11.93 0.71
N LEU A 22 -5.28 -10.85 0.11
CA LEU A 22 -4.30 -10.89 -0.98
C LEU A 22 -2.91 -10.43 -0.55
N LEU A 23 -2.69 -10.05 0.71
CA LEU A 23 -1.41 -9.52 1.19
C LEU A 23 -0.22 -10.45 0.93
N THR A 24 -0.44 -11.77 0.95
CA THR A 24 0.60 -12.76 0.59
C THR A 24 1.04 -12.62 -0.87
N LYS A 25 0.10 -12.37 -1.78
CA LYS A 25 0.37 -12.15 -3.20
C LYS A 25 1.07 -10.80 -3.41
N VAL A 26 0.54 -9.73 -2.81
CA VAL A 26 1.12 -8.38 -2.86
C VAL A 26 2.57 -8.38 -2.35
N SER A 27 2.84 -9.11 -1.26
CA SER A 27 4.18 -9.26 -0.69
C SER A 27 5.18 -9.82 -1.69
N ARG A 28 4.78 -10.87 -2.43
CA ARG A 28 5.63 -11.52 -3.44
C ARG A 28 5.84 -10.63 -4.66
N GLU A 29 4.80 -9.99 -5.16
CA GLU A 29 4.87 -9.18 -6.38
C GLU A 29 5.57 -7.83 -6.18
N CYS A 30 5.44 -7.24 -4.99
CA CYS A 30 6.07 -5.96 -4.68
C CYS A 30 7.49 -6.10 -4.12
N ASP A 31 7.92 -7.32 -3.80
CA ASP A 31 9.17 -7.58 -3.07
C ASP A 31 9.20 -6.76 -1.75
N VAL A 32 8.10 -6.86 -0.99
CA VAL A 32 7.93 -6.19 0.30
C VAL A 32 7.52 -7.25 1.33
N PRO A 33 8.16 -7.33 2.51
CA PRO A 33 7.82 -8.34 3.51
C PRO A 33 6.36 -8.26 3.93
N TYR A 34 5.68 -9.41 4.03
CA TYR A 34 4.29 -9.51 4.48
C TYR A 34 4.04 -8.77 5.81
N SER A 35 4.98 -8.90 6.75
CA SER A 35 4.93 -8.21 8.04
C SER A 35 4.94 -6.68 7.89
N THR A 36 5.61 -6.15 6.87
CA THR A 36 5.61 -4.71 6.55
C THR A 36 4.25 -4.28 6.01
N LEU A 37 3.67 -5.06 5.10
CA LEU A 37 2.32 -4.79 4.58
C LEU A 37 1.27 -4.79 5.68
N MET A 38 1.33 -5.78 6.58
CA MET A 38 0.41 -5.90 7.70
C MET A 38 0.54 -4.70 8.66
N LYS A 39 1.78 -4.30 8.99
CA LYS A 39 2.03 -3.12 9.83
C LYS A 39 1.56 -1.81 9.18
N ILE A 40 1.71 -1.66 7.87
CA ILE A 40 1.16 -0.51 7.13
C ILE A 40 -0.37 -0.53 7.18
N ALA A 41 -0.99 -1.67 6.87
CA ALA A 41 -2.45 -1.82 6.90
C ALA A 41 -3.04 -1.55 8.29
N GLN A 42 -2.34 -1.98 9.35
CA GLN A 42 -2.70 -1.72 10.74
C GLN A 42 -2.39 -0.28 11.21
N GLY A 43 -1.64 0.50 10.42
CA GLY A 43 -1.21 1.84 10.80
C GLY A 43 -0.09 1.89 11.85
N VAL A 44 0.62 0.78 12.08
CA VAL A 44 1.77 0.70 13.00
C VAL A 44 2.98 1.44 12.44
N ILE A 45 3.11 1.51 11.11
CA ILE A 45 4.17 2.27 10.46
C ILE A 45 3.61 3.62 10.02
N GLU A 46 4.07 4.68 10.67
CA GLU A 46 3.66 6.06 10.36
C GLU A 46 4.47 6.67 9.21
N ASN A 47 5.74 6.31 9.07
CA ASN A 47 6.63 6.85 8.04
C ASN A 47 7.42 5.75 7.29
N PRO A 48 6.78 5.07 6.31
CA PRO A 48 7.46 4.11 5.48
C PRO A 48 8.37 4.79 4.44
N ARG A 49 9.38 4.05 3.95
CA ARG A 49 10.22 4.55 2.87
C ARG A 49 9.38 4.80 1.61
N ILE A 50 9.59 5.95 0.98
CA ILE A 50 8.87 6.35 -0.24
C ILE A 50 8.95 5.31 -1.37
N ARG A 51 10.09 4.63 -1.52
CA ARG A 51 10.26 3.54 -2.50
C ARG A 51 9.29 2.37 -2.26
N THR A 52 9.02 2.03 -0.99
CA THR A 52 8.07 0.98 -0.63
C THR A 52 6.64 1.42 -0.94
N VAL A 53 6.30 2.67 -0.61
CA VAL A 53 4.98 3.23 -0.90
C VAL A 53 4.73 3.28 -2.41
N GLN A 54 5.71 3.72 -3.20
CA GLN A 54 5.60 3.79 -4.66
C GLN A 54 5.38 2.40 -5.28
N LYS A 55 6.19 1.39 -4.92
CA LYS A 55 6.00 0.00 -5.42
C LYS A 55 4.58 -0.52 -5.18
N LEU A 56 4.04 -0.26 -3.99
CA LEU A 56 2.68 -0.68 -3.61
C LEU A 56 1.62 0.11 -4.38
N ALA A 57 1.80 1.42 -4.52
CA ALA A 57 0.90 2.26 -5.29
C ALA A 57 0.88 1.82 -6.76
N ASP A 58 2.04 1.57 -7.37
CA ASP A 58 2.17 1.11 -8.76
C ASP A 58 1.51 -0.26 -8.96
N TYR A 59 1.63 -1.17 -7.99
CA TYR A 59 0.92 -2.45 -8.02
C TYR A 59 -0.61 -2.24 -7.99
N PHE A 60 -1.12 -1.44 -7.05
CA PHE A 60 -2.57 -1.24 -6.90
C PHE A 60 -3.19 -0.39 -8.01
N GLN A 61 -2.43 0.51 -8.63
CA GLN A 61 -2.86 1.25 -9.81
C GLN A 61 -2.98 0.33 -11.03
N ARG A 62 -1.99 -0.57 -11.24
CA ARG A 62 -2.04 -1.58 -12.31
C ARG A 62 -3.17 -2.59 -12.11
N ALA A 63 -3.46 -2.97 -10.86
CA ALA A 63 -4.53 -3.90 -10.53
C ALA A 63 -5.95 -3.29 -10.64
N SER A 64 -6.06 -1.97 -10.80
CA SER A 64 -7.32 -1.25 -10.98
C SER A 64 -7.62 -0.84 -12.42
N ALA A 65 -6.73 -1.17 -13.36
CA ALA A 65 -6.93 -1.08 -14.80
C ALA A 65 -7.41 -2.43 -15.34
#